data_AF-A0A2P2GTP8-F1
#
_entry.id   AF-A0A2P2GTP8-F1
#
_cell.length_a   1.000
_cell.length_b   1.000
_cell.length_c   1.000
_cell.angle_alpha   90.00
_cell.angle_beta   90.00
_cell.angle_gamma   90.00
#
_symmetry.space_group_name_H-M   'P 1'
#
loop_
_entity.id
_entity.type
_entity.pdbx_description
1 polymer ?
#
loop_
_entity_poly.entity_id
_entity_poly.type
_entity_poly.pdbx_seq_one_letter_code
_entity_poly.pdbx_strand_id
1 'polypeptide(L)'
;MPIRPENRDRYPKDWPQISLNIRTARAAGRCECLGECGRGTHTGRCPNENGGTAYGTGSRVVLTVAHLDHTPENCDPTNLRAMCQGCHLHYDRDHHRQTAAATRRAAREAAGQLALDDQPSPAV
;
A
#
# COMPACT_ATOMS: atom_id res chain seq x y z
N MET A 1 0.72 2.02 6.00
CA MET A 1 1.75 3.07 5.85
C MET A 1 1.22 4.41 6.37
N PRO A 2 2.06 5.33 6.86
CA PRO A 2 1.60 6.66 7.23
C PRO A 2 1.10 7.42 5.99
N ILE A 3 -0.06 8.08 6.12
CA ILE A 3 -0.60 8.94 5.06
C ILE A 3 0.28 10.19 4.98
N ARG A 4 0.78 10.50 3.79
CA ARG A 4 1.57 11.70 3.56
C ARG A 4 0.69 12.95 3.77
N PRO A 5 1.22 14.03 4.38
CA PRO A 5 0.43 15.24 4.64
C PRO A 5 -0.34 15.77 3.42
N GLU A 6 0.27 15.73 2.24
CA GLU A 6 -0.30 16.18 0.97
C GLU A 6 -1.45 15.32 0.43
N ASN A 7 -1.68 14.13 0.98
CA ASN A 7 -2.76 13.23 0.55
C ASN A 7 -3.91 13.16 1.56
N ARG A 8 -3.88 13.92 2.65
CA ARG A 8 -4.85 13.77 3.76
C ARG A 8 -6.28 14.10 3.36
N ASP A 9 -6.45 15.04 2.44
CA ASP A 9 -7.72 15.49 1.88
C ASP A 9 -8.40 14.45 0.97
N ARG A 10 -7.62 13.52 0.41
CA ARG A 10 -8.11 12.39 -0.38
C ARG A 10 -8.87 11.34 0.44
N TYR A 11 -8.74 11.40 1.77
CA TYR A 11 -9.40 10.49 2.68
C TYR A 11 -10.63 11.17 3.29
N PRO A 12 -11.70 10.42 3.61
CA PRO A 12 -12.85 10.98 4.30
C PRO A 12 -12.47 11.44 5.72
N LYS A 13 -13.20 12.41 6.26
CA LYS A 13 -12.91 13.02 7.57
C LYS A 13 -12.91 12.01 8.72
N ASP A 14 -13.72 10.96 8.60
CA ASP A 14 -13.85 9.87 9.57
C ASP A 14 -12.86 8.71 9.32
N TRP A 15 -11.91 8.86 8.40
CA TRP A 15 -10.86 7.86 8.17
C TRP A 15 -10.17 7.34 9.43
N PRO A 16 -9.83 8.15 10.47
CA PRO A 16 -9.27 7.63 11.70
C PRO A 16 -10.16 6.56 12.37
N GLN A 17 -11.47 6.75 12.32
CA GLN A 17 -12.45 5.82 12.87
C GLN A 17 -12.59 4.57 12.01
N ILE A 18 -12.67 4.73 10.68
CA ILE A 18 -12.71 3.60 9.72
C ILE A 18 -11.45 2.73 9.90
N SER A 19 -10.28 3.35 9.89
CA SER A 19 -8.99 2.68 10.01
C SER A 19 -8.83 1.96 11.35
N LEU A 20 -9.33 2.55 12.44
CA LEU A 20 -9.34 1.91 13.75
C LEU A 20 -10.27 0.69 13.75
N ASN A 21 -11.51 0.84 13.30
CA ASN A 21 -12.51 -0.22 13.24
C ASN A 21 -12.01 -1.44 12.45
N ILE A 22 -11.40 -1.21 11.28
CA ILE A 22 -10.83 -2.28 10.45
C ILE A 22 -9.71 -3.03 11.21
N ARG A 23 -8.80 -2.31 11.87
CA ARG A 23 -7.66 -2.94 12.57
C ARG A 23 -8.03 -3.63 13.87
N THR A 24 -9.02 -3.12 14.59
CA THR A 24 -9.38 -3.60 15.93
C THR A 24 -10.63 -4.45 15.90
N ALA A 25 -11.80 -3.90 15.61
CA ALA A 25 -13.06 -4.63 15.71
C ALA A 25 -13.18 -5.74 14.67
N ARG A 26 -12.84 -5.46 13.40
CA ARG A 26 -12.91 -6.45 12.32
C ARG A 26 -11.76 -7.43 12.36
N ALA A 27 -10.53 -6.93 12.35
CA ALA A 27 -9.34 -7.77 12.24
C ALA A 27 -8.87 -8.36 13.57
N ALA A 28 -9.43 -7.92 14.70
CA ALA A 28 -9.01 -8.31 16.05
C ALA A 28 -7.50 -8.16 16.29
N GLY A 29 -6.87 -7.14 15.69
CA GLY A 29 -5.42 -6.95 15.80
C GLY A 29 -4.59 -7.95 14.98
N ARG A 30 -5.18 -8.74 14.08
CA ARG A 30 -4.48 -9.77 13.31
C ARG A 30 -4.45 -9.43 11.81
N CYS A 31 -3.29 -9.55 11.17
CA CYS A 31 -3.13 -9.28 9.73
C CYS A 31 -4.08 -10.14 8.86
N GLU A 32 -4.94 -9.50 8.07
CA GLU A 32 -5.95 -10.15 7.22
C GLU A 32 -5.40 -10.67 5.87
N CYS A 33 -4.13 -10.41 5.54
CA CYS A 33 -3.51 -10.91 4.32
C CYS A 33 -3.57 -12.46 4.27
N LEU A 34 -4.10 -13.02 3.19
CA LEU A 34 -4.21 -14.46 2.92
C LEU A 34 -3.15 -14.97 1.92
N GLY A 35 -2.31 -14.07 1.41
CA GLY A 35 -1.28 -14.40 0.43
C GLY A 35 -1.20 -13.37 -0.70
N GLU A 36 -2.20 -12.50 -0.82
CA GLU A 36 -2.26 -11.47 -1.86
C GLU A 36 -1.08 -10.49 -1.81
N CYS A 37 -0.37 -10.40 -0.66
CA CYS A 37 0.83 -9.58 -0.59
C CYS A 37 1.93 -10.05 -1.54
N GLY A 38 1.98 -11.34 -1.91
CA GLY A 38 2.99 -11.91 -2.82
C GLY A 38 4.33 -12.29 -2.17
N ARG A 39 4.46 -12.15 -0.84
CA ARG A 39 5.76 -12.29 -0.14
C ARG A 39 6.23 -13.74 -0.03
N GLY A 40 5.34 -14.72 -0.21
CA GLY A 40 5.65 -16.14 -0.08
C GLY A 40 6.05 -16.59 1.34
N THR A 41 5.82 -15.76 2.36
CA THR A 41 6.24 -16.03 3.75
C THR A 41 5.20 -16.76 4.60
N HIS A 42 3.99 -16.97 4.08
CA HIS A 42 2.91 -17.66 4.77
C HIS A 42 2.03 -18.37 3.75
N THR A 43 1.56 -19.57 4.07
CA THR A 43 0.74 -20.44 3.20
C THR A 43 -0.77 -20.20 3.34
N GLY A 44 -1.17 -19.34 4.26
CA GLY A 44 -2.55 -18.93 4.49
C GLY A 44 -2.60 -17.54 5.09
N ARG A 45 -3.45 -17.31 6.09
CA ARG A 45 -3.50 -16.02 6.80
C ARG A 45 -2.15 -15.69 7.43
N CYS A 46 -1.67 -14.47 7.23
CA CYS A 46 -0.44 -13.98 7.84
C CYS A 46 -0.53 -14.10 9.39
N PRO A 47 0.48 -14.69 10.06
CA PRO A 47 0.43 -14.93 11.50
C PRO A 47 0.69 -13.68 12.35
N ASN A 48 1.05 -12.55 11.74
CA ASN A 48 1.43 -11.35 12.46
C ASN A 48 0.25 -10.70 13.19
N GLU A 49 0.44 -10.44 14.48
CA GLU A 49 -0.49 -9.73 15.37
C GLU A 49 0.08 -8.39 15.78
N ASN A 50 -0.76 -7.36 15.87
CA ASN A 50 -0.35 -6.00 16.18
C ASN A 50 0.41 -5.92 17.52
N GLY A 51 1.57 -5.26 17.52
CA GLY A 51 2.43 -5.14 18.70
C GLY A 51 3.28 -6.38 18.99
N GLY A 52 3.01 -7.52 18.36
CA GLY A 52 3.81 -8.73 18.49
C GLY A 52 5.12 -8.67 17.70
N THR A 53 5.83 -9.80 17.65
CA THR A 53 7.09 -9.96 16.91
C THR A 53 6.80 -10.42 15.49
N ALA A 54 7.29 -9.67 14.49
CA ALA A 54 7.02 -9.94 13.09
C ALA A 54 7.72 -11.23 12.63
N TYR A 55 6.95 -12.12 12.01
CA TYR A 55 7.47 -13.30 11.36
C TYR A 55 8.50 -12.93 10.27
N GLY A 56 9.68 -13.54 10.35
CA GLY A 56 10.80 -13.35 9.42
C GLY A 56 11.75 -12.20 9.75
N THR A 57 11.27 -11.07 10.28
CA THR A 57 12.15 -9.90 10.57
C THR A 57 12.42 -9.67 12.05
N GLY A 58 11.62 -10.21 12.96
CA GLY A 58 11.76 -10.00 14.41
C GLY A 58 11.38 -8.59 14.89
N SER A 59 10.99 -7.68 14.00
CA SER A 59 10.61 -6.30 14.34
C SER A 59 9.20 -6.25 14.95
N ARG A 60 8.90 -5.19 15.73
CA ARG A 60 7.54 -5.00 16.26
C ARG A 60 6.53 -4.84 15.12
N VAL A 61 5.47 -5.64 15.13
CA VAL A 61 4.39 -5.57 14.15
C VAL A 61 3.57 -4.29 14.36
N VAL A 62 3.31 -3.58 13.27
CA VAL A 62 2.38 -2.46 13.21
C VAL A 62 1.34 -2.78 12.15
N LEU A 63 0.08 -2.87 12.56
CA LEU A 63 -1.03 -2.97 11.63
C LEU A 63 -1.43 -1.61 11.06
N THR A 64 -1.68 -1.59 9.77
CA THR A 64 -2.21 -0.47 9.00
C THR A 64 -3.33 -0.97 8.09
N VAL A 65 -4.03 -0.07 7.41
CA VAL A 65 -5.08 -0.45 6.45
C VAL A 65 -4.58 -0.20 5.04
N ALA A 66 -4.65 -1.22 4.18
CA ALA A 66 -4.33 -1.17 2.76
C ALA A 66 -5.62 -1.01 1.94
N HIS A 67 -5.54 -0.23 0.86
CA HIS A 67 -6.56 -0.14 -0.18
C HIS A 67 -6.18 -1.14 -1.26
N LEU A 68 -7.03 -2.12 -1.55
CA LEU A 68 -6.70 -3.20 -2.48
C LEU A 68 -6.55 -2.70 -3.93
N ASP A 69 -7.21 -1.59 -4.27
CA ASP A 69 -7.10 -0.90 -5.56
C ASP A 69 -6.08 0.25 -5.58
N HIS A 70 -5.34 0.48 -4.48
CA HIS A 70 -4.43 1.62 -4.30
C HIS A 70 -5.07 3.02 -4.45
N THR A 71 -6.41 3.13 -4.32
CA THR A 71 -7.15 4.39 -4.43
C THR A 71 -7.61 4.86 -3.04
N PRO A 72 -6.95 5.88 -2.43
CA PRO A 72 -7.30 6.46 -1.13
C PRO A 72 -8.78 6.81 -0.91
N GLU A 73 -9.45 7.25 -1.96
CA GLU A 73 -10.84 7.68 -1.93
C GLU A 73 -11.80 6.49 -1.75
N ASN A 74 -11.40 5.28 -2.18
CA ASN A 74 -12.23 4.09 -2.13
C ASN A 74 -12.16 3.39 -0.76
N CYS A 75 -12.86 3.96 0.22
CA CYS A 75 -12.93 3.45 1.59
C CYS A 75 -14.01 2.37 1.80
N ASP A 76 -14.52 1.72 0.75
CA ASP A 76 -15.46 0.60 0.89
C ASP A 76 -14.82 -0.51 1.75
N PRO A 77 -15.50 -1.05 2.79
CA PRO A 77 -14.91 -2.07 3.65
C PRO A 77 -14.38 -3.30 2.90
N THR A 78 -14.96 -3.65 1.75
CA THR A 78 -14.48 -4.77 0.93
C THR A 78 -13.17 -4.46 0.19
N ASN A 79 -12.89 -3.18 -0.08
CA ASN A 79 -11.63 -2.69 -0.65
C ASN A 79 -10.54 -2.48 0.43
N LEU A 80 -10.90 -2.55 1.71
CA LEU A 80 -9.98 -2.34 2.81
C LEU A 80 -9.51 -3.65 3.44
N ARG A 81 -8.22 -3.71 3.77
CA ARG A 81 -7.60 -4.85 4.46
C ARG A 81 -6.70 -4.37 5.59
N ALA A 82 -6.87 -4.92 6.80
CA ALA A 82 -5.89 -4.74 7.86
C ALA A 82 -4.62 -5.56 7.53
N MET A 83 -3.49 -4.91 7.29
CA MET A 83 -2.24 -5.56 6.96
C MET A 83 -1.11 -5.12 7.90
N CYS A 84 -0.24 -6.08 8.27
CA CYS A 84 1.03 -5.75 8.92
C CYS A 84 1.92 -4.97 7.95
N GLN A 85 2.85 -4.18 8.49
CA GLN A 85 3.73 -3.34 7.69
C GLN A 85 4.50 -4.12 6.61
N GLY A 86 4.90 -5.35 6.89
CA GLY A 86 5.60 -6.20 5.93
C GLY A 86 4.72 -6.67 4.77
N CYS A 87 3.47 -7.06 5.04
CA CYS A 87 2.54 -7.47 3.98
C CYS A 87 2.08 -6.26 3.15
N HIS A 88 1.75 -5.15 3.81
CA HIS A 88 1.31 -3.93 3.12
C HIS A 88 2.40 -3.40 2.17
N LEU A 89 3.65 -3.30 2.64
CA LEU A 89 4.78 -2.85 1.80
C LEU A 89 5.05 -3.78 0.61
N HIS A 90 4.80 -5.09 0.74
CA HIS A 90 4.98 -6.01 -0.38
C HIS A 90 3.84 -5.92 -1.38
N TYR A 91 2.60 -5.78 -0.89
CA TYR A 91 1.42 -5.55 -1.73
C TYR A 91 1.60 -4.29 -2.60
N ASP A 92 2.03 -3.18 -1.98
CA ASP A 92 2.19 -1.89 -2.67
C ASP A 92 3.46 -1.80 -3.54
N ARG A 93 4.30 -2.84 -3.58
CA ARG A 93 5.66 -2.76 -4.15
C ARG A 93 5.66 -2.25 -5.59
N ASP A 94 4.79 -2.80 -6.42
CA ASP A 94 4.78 -2.48 -7.85
C ASP A 94 4.12 -1.12 -8.11
N HIS A 95 3.07 -0.77 -7.36
CA HIS A 95 2.49 0.58 -7.36
C HIS A 95 3.54 1.63 -6.92
N HIS A 96 4.30 1.38 -5.86
CA HIS A 96 5.39 2.26 -5.43
C HIS A 96 6.50 2.38 -6.47
N ARG A 97 6.87 1.28 -7.16
CA ARG A 97 7.86 1.32 -8.25
C ARG A 97 7.38 2.21 -9.40
N GLN A 98 6.12 2.09 -9.81
CA GLN A 98 5.50 2.90 -10.86
C GLN A 98 5.49 4.38 -10.48
N THR A 99 4.94 4.71 -9.31
CA THR A 99 4.86 6.10 -8.82
C THR A 99 6.25 6.70 -8.67
N ALA A 100 7.23 5.97 -8.12
CA ALA A 100 8.59 6.46 -8.00
C ALA A 100 9.28 6.68 -9.36
N ALA A 101 9.00 5.83 -10.36
CA ALA A 101 9.49 6.02 -11.71
C ALA A 101 8.89 7.27 -12.36
N ALA A 102 7.58 7.49 -12.21
CA ALA A 102 6.88 8.68 -12.70
C ALA A 102 7.42 9.97 -12.05
N THR A 103 7.59 9.98 -10.72
CA THR A 103 8.18 11.13 -10.01
C THR A 103 9.61 11.43 -10.48
N ARG A 104 10.46 10.41 -10.64
CA ARG A 104 11.82 10.60 -11.17
C ARG A 104 11.83 11.13 -12.59
N ARG A 105 10.91 10.65 -13.45
CA ARG A 105 10.75 11.14 -14.82
C ARG A 105 10.36 12.62 -14.82
N ALA A 106 9.30 12.99 -14.11
CA ALA A 106 8.83 14.37 -14.01
C ALA A 106 9.93 15.31 -13.48
N ALA A 107 10.71 14.87 -12.48
CA ALA A 107 11.83 15.65 -11.96
C ALA A 107 12.96 15.86 -13.00
N ARG A 108 13.24 14.86 -13.84
CA ARG A 108 14.24 14.98 -14.92
C ARG A 108 13.75 15.91 -16.03
N GLU A 109 12.49 15.80 -16.42
CA GLU A 109 11.86 16.68 -17.41
C GLU A 109 11.84 18.13 -16.91
N ALA A 110 11.48 18.36 -15.64
CA ALA A 110 11.55 19.68 -15.02
C ALA A 110 12.98 20.25 -14.94
N ALA A 111 14.00 19.39 -14.86
CA ALA A 111 15.42 19.77 -14.90
C ALA A 111 15.96 19.95 -16.34
N GLY A 112 15.12 19.88 -17.37
CA GLY A 112 15.49 20.16 -18.77
C GLY A 112 15.83 18.93 -19.60
N GLN A 113 15.60 17.71 -19.11
CA GLN A 113 15.71 16.50 -19.94
C GLN A 113 14.54 16.46 -20.93
N LEU A 114 14.82 16.39 -22.23
CA LEU A 114 13.80 16.16 -23.25
C LEU A 114 13.12 14.80 -23.03
N ALA A 115 11.80 14.79 -23.05
CA ALA A 115 11.02 13.56 -23.12
C ALA A 115 11.30 12.90 -24.49
N LEU A 116 11.54 11.59 -24.50
CA LEU A 116 11.53 10.83 -25.74
C LEU A 116 10.08 10.58 -26.11
N ASP A 117 9.62 11.19 -27.19
CA ASP A 117 8.31 10.88 -27.78
C ASP A 117 8.37 9.45 -28.31
N ASP A 118 7.64 8.54 -27.66
CA ASP A 118 7.40 7.19 -28.18
C ASP A 118 6.36 7.31 -29.31
N GLN A 119 6.77 7.87 -30.45
CA GLN A 119 5.94 7.86 -31.65
C GLN A 119 5.97 6.44 -32.21
N PRO A 120 4.80 5.77 -32.37
CA PRO A 120 4.77 4.47 -33.02
C PRO A 120 5.33 4.62 -34.43
N SER A 121 6.35 3.82 -34.74
CA SER A 121 6.95 3.73 -36.08
C SER A 121 5.85 3.51 -37.12
N PRO A 122 5.79 4.28 -38.21
CA PRO A 122 4.81 4.02 -39.25
C PRO A 122 5.12 2.64 -39.83
N ALA A 123 4.09 1.78 -39.84
CA ALA A 123 4.18 0.47 -40.47
C ALA A 123 4.56 0.64 -41.94
N VAL A 124 5.64 -0.05 -42.35
CA VAL A 124 6.07 -0.18 -43.76
C VAL A 124 5.24 -1.26 -44.44
#